data_AF-A0A8H3TVJ4-F1
#
_entry.id   AF-A0A8H3TVJ4-F1
#
_cell.length_a   1.000
_cell.length_b   1.000
_cell.length_c   1.000
_cell.angle_alpha   90.00
_cell.angle_beta   90.00
_cell.angle_gamma   90.00
#
_symmetry.space_group_name_H-M   'P 1'
#
loop_
_entity.id
_entity.type
_entity.pdbx_description
1 polymer ?
#
loop_
_entity_poly.entity_id
_entity_poly.type
_entity_poly.pdbx_seq_one_letter_code
_entity_poly.pdbx_strand_id
1 'polypeptide(L)'
;MQRTAQLLRTFSSRTAPLVRVAPRSATPLSRHLQLTSSQSLQIPLASQRRWNSSNVPTIEGDSPPVIEPRLSMTMTCTANDCGHRSTHEFTKRSYQKGIVIIQCPSCKNRHLIADHLGWFKESTGDGAHRTIEQLLASRGEKVRRGKKYDDGTIEVVADDVD
;
A
#
# COMPACT_ATOMS: atom_id res chain seq x y z
N MET A 1 -30.79 27.28 -54.03
CA MET A 1 -31.38 28.50 -53.45
C MET A 1 -31.51 28.29 -51.95
N GLN A 2 -30.81 29.11 -51.14
CA GLN A 2 -31.17 29.61 -49.80
C GLN A 2 -31.41 28.58 -48.66
N ARG A 3 -30.99 28.75 -47.40
CA ARG A 3 -30.30 29.80 -46.64
C ARG A 3 -29.98 29.22 -45.24
N THR A 4 -28.74 29.40 -44.79
CA THR A 4 -28.27 29.77 -43.43
C THR A 4 -29.13 29.48 -42.19
N ALA A 5 -28.51 28.94 -41.12
CA ALA A 5 -28.35 29.65 -39.83
C ALA A 5 -27.42 28.87 -38.88
N GLN A 6 -26.23 29.43 -38.64
CA GLN A 6 -25.35 29.06 -37.53
C GLN A 6 -25.90 29.65 -36.23
N LEU A 7 -25.88 28.88 -35.13
CA LEU A 7 -26.15 29.39 -33.78
C LEU A 7 -24.89 29.23 -32.93
N LEU A 8 -24.18 30.34 -32.76
CA LEU A 8 -23.15 30.55 -31.76
C LEU A 8 -23.82 30.95 -30.43
N ARG A 9 -23.50 30.26 -29.33
CA ARG A 9 -23.86 30.73 -27.98
C ARG A 9 -22.69 30.56 -27.00
N THR A 10 -21.91 31.64 -26.94
CA THR A 10 -21.42 32.35 -25.75
C THR A 10 -20.91 31.54 -24.56
N PHE A 11 -19.58 31.59 -24.36
CA PHE A 11 -18.90 31.22 -23.13
C PHE A 11 -19.23 32.21 -22.00
N SER A 12 -19.69 31.69 -20.86
CA SER A 12 -19.96 32.45 -19.63
C SER A 12 -18.77 32.34 -18.68
N SER A 13 -17.93 33.37 -18.66
CA SER A 13 -16.76 33.48 -17.77
C SER A 13 -17.21 33.76 -16.33
N ARG A 14 -17.06 32.77 -15.43
CA ARG A 14 -17.21 32.99 -13.97
C ARG A 14 -15.84 33.29 -13.37
N THR A 15 -15.68 34.52 -12.93
CA THR A 15 -14.53 35.04 -12.17
C THR A 15 -14.47 34.44 -10.77
N ALA A 16 -13.30 33.91 -10.39
CA ALA A 16 -13.02 33.40 -9.05
C ALA A 16 -12.66 34.54 -8.07
N PRO A 17 -13.03 34.46 -6.79
CA PRO A 17 -12.64 35.44 -5.79
C PRO A 17 -11.17 35.25 -5.35
N LEU A 18 -10.47 36.38 -5.22
CA LEU A 18 -9.11 36.47 -4.69
C LEU A 18 -9.10 36.24 -3.17
N VAL A 19 -8.47 35.17 -2.72
CA VAL A 19 -8.17 34.95 -1.29
C VAL A 19 -6.84 35.62 -0.96
N ARG A 20 -6.88 36.57 -0.03
CA ARG A 20 -5.75 37.39 0.41
C ARG A 20 -4.94 36.63 1.47
N VAL A 21 -3.73 36.20 1.12
CA VAL A 21 -2.78 35.57 2.05
C VAL A 21 -2.01 36.68 2.79
N ALA A 22 -2.02 36.64 4.12
CA ALA A 22 -1.23 37.55 4.96
C ALA A 22 0.19 37.00 5.18
N PRO A 23 1.24 37.83 5.14
CA PRO A 23 2.61 37.40 5.45
C PRO A 23 2.80 37.31 6.97
N ARG A 24 3.30 36.17 7.47
CA ARG A 24 3.81 36.05 8.83
C ARG A 24 5.33 36.17 8.82
N SER A 25 5.78 37.15 9.58
CA SER A 25 7.13 37.67 9.72
C SER A 25 8.12 36.60 10.19
N ALA A 26 9.28 36.56 9.53
CA ALA A 26 10.44 35.79 9.96
C ALA A 26 11.22 36.57 11.04
N THR A 27 11.44 35.96 12.20
CA THR A 27 12.39 36.43 13.21
C THR A 27 13.63 35.53 13.20
N PRO A 28 14.84 36.05 12.92
CA PRO A 28 16.08 35.35 13.20
C PRO A 28 16.51 35.60 14.66
N LEU A 29 17.63 34.98 15.07
CA LEU A 29 18.39 35.09 16.33
C LEU A 29 18.36 33.76 17.11
N SER A 30 19.45 33.20 17.61
CA SER A 30 20.88 33.42 17.43
C SER A 30 21.55 32.13 17.91
N ARG A 31 22.50 31.64 17.12
CA ARG A 31 23.25 30.41 17.38
C ARG A 31 24.40 30.76 18.33
N HIS A 32 24.33 30.35 19.59
CA HIS A 32 25.47 30.48 20.50
C HIS A 32 26.02 29.08 20.78
N LEU A 33 27.14 28.72 20.13
CA LEU A 33 27.98 27.63 20.59
C LEU A 33 28.76 28.12 21.81
N GLN A 34 28.67 27.37 22.91
CA GLN A 34 29.60 27.49 24.03
C GLN A 34 30.43 26.21 24.07
N LEU A 35 31.72 26.36 23.74
CA LEU A 35 32.75 25.37 24.05
C LEU A 35 33.09 25.50 25.53
N THR A 36 32.93 24.44 26.30
CA THR A 36 33.49 24.37 27.65
C THR A 36 34.23 23.06 27.85
N SER A 37 35.55 23.21 27.88
CA SER A 37 36.53 22.54 28.75
C SER A 37 36.42 21.02 28.96
N SER A 38 37.38 20.33 28.37
CA SER A 38 37.85 19.00 28.75
C SER A 38 38.22 18.95 30.24
N GLN A 39 37.53 18.12 31.01
CA GLN A 39 38.00 17.70 32.33
C GLN A 39 37.98 16.17 32.38
N SER A 40 39.19 15.61 32.37
CA SER A 40 39.48 14.20 32.53
C SER A 40 39.21 13.77 33.97
N LEU A 41 38.23 12.90 34.18
CA LEU A 41 38.04 12.22 35.46
C LEU A 41 38.57 10.78 35.35
N GLN A 42 39.64 10.55 36.09
CA GLN A 42 40.30 9.25 36.25
C GLN A 42 39.37 8.31 37.03
N ILE A 43 39.08 7.14 36.46
CA ILE A 43 38.28 6.10 37.12
C ILE A 43 39.22 5.23 37.95
N PRO A 44 39.04 5.11 39.28
CA PRO A 44 39.87 4.25 40.12
C PRO A 44 39.57 2.77 39.88
N LEU A 45 40.64 2.00 39.74
CA LEU A 45 40.68 0.55 39.61
C LEU A 45 40.32 -0.11 40.95
N ALA A 46 39.04 -0.37 41.20
CA ALA A 46 38.60 -1.35 42.19
C ALA A 46 37.12 -1.68 42.05
N SER A 47 36.80 -2.72 41.28
CA SER A 47 35.86 -3.77 41.69
C SER A 47 35.74 -4.73 40.51
N GLN A 48 36.59 -5.76 40.52
CA GLN A 48 36.37 -6.94 39.69
C GLN A 48 35.06 -7.59 40.15
N ARG A 49 33.94 -7.21 39.54
CA ARG A 49 32.75 -8.06 39.57
C ARG A 49 33.04 -9.27 38.71
N ARG A 50 33.52 -10.32 39.36
CA ARG A 50 33.61 -11.68 38.82
C ARG A 50 32.19 -12.11 38.44
N TRP A 51 31.85 -11.98 37.17
CA TRP A 51 30.56 -12.41 36.65
C TRP A 51 30.55 -13.94 36.60
N ASN A 52 29.78 -14.55 37.51
CA ASN A 52 29.62 -16.00 37.58
C ASN A 52 28.71 -16.44 36.42
N SER A 53 29.32 -16.93 35.35
CA SER A 53 28.64 -17.40 34.13
C SER A 53 27.99 -18.77 34.36
N SER A 54 26.87 -18.82 35.09
CA SER A 54 26.14 -20.08 35.23
C SER A 54 24.65 -20.02 34.98
N ASN A 55 24.01 -18.86 34.91
CA ASN A 55 22.60 -18.77 34.53
C ASN A 55 22.41 -17.67 33.47
N VAL A 56 22.84 -17.95 32.24
CA VAL A 56 22.37 -17.22 31.05
C VAL A 56 21.03 -17.87 30.66
N PRO A 57 19.89 -17.16 30.76
CA PRO A 57 18.67 -17.66 30.13
C PRO A 57 18.94 -17.76 28.63
N THR A 58 18.79 -18.97 28.08
CA THR A 58 18.87 -19.18 26.64
C THR A 58 17.72 -18.40 26.01
N ILE A 59 18.04 -17.25 25.41
CA ILE A 59 17.13 -16.56 24.49
C ILE A 59 17.06 -17.48 23.27
N GLU A 60 16.06 -18.36 23.24
CA GLU A 60 15.73 -19.10 22.04
C GLU A 60 15.23 -18.11 20.97
N GLY A 61 15.94 -18.06 19.84
CA GLY A 61 15.36 -17.62 18.57
C GLY A 61 15.87 -16.30 18.01
N ASP A 62 17.17 -16.18 17.75
CA ASP A 62 17.69 -15.22 16.76
C ASP A 62 17.43 -15.75 15.33
N SER A 63 16.16 -16.04 15.01
CA SER A 63 15.77 -16.27 13.63
C SER A 63 15.72 -14.91 12.92
N PRO A 64 16.38 -14.75 11.76
CA PRO A 64 16.31 -13.50 11.02
C PRO A 64 14.84 -13.11 10.78
N PRO A 65 14.48 -11.82 10.81
CA PRO A 65 13.12 -11.38 10.55
C PRO A 65 12.69 -11.91 9.18
N VAL A 66 11.71 -12.82 9.17
CA VAL A 66 11.18 -13.38 7.93
C VAL A 66 10.35 -12.29 7.27
N ILE A 67 10.94 -11.61 6.27
CA ILE A 67 10.23 -10.63 5.47
C ILE A 67 9.21 -11.38 4.59
N GLU A 68 7.94 -11.33 4.98
CA GLU A 68 6.88 -11.97 4.21
C GLU A 68 6.57 -11.14 2.94
N PRO A 69 6.70 -11.72 1.73
CA PRO A 69 6.40 -11.01 0.50
C PRO A 69 4.93 -10.59 0.44
N ARG A 70 4.67 -9.38 -0.05
CA ARG A 70 3.34 -8.79 -0.17
C ARG A 70 2.96 -8.59 -1.64
N LEU A 71 1.67 -8.60 -1.92
CA LEU A 71 1.09 -8.36 -3.24
C LEU A 71 0.18 -7.15 -3.16
N SER A 72 0.23 -6.30 -4.19
CA SER A 72 -0.67 -5.17 -4.37
C SER A 72 -1.59 -5.43 -5.55
N MET A 73 -2.88 -5.24 -5.36
CA MET A 73 -3.89 -5.42 -6.40
C MET A 73 -4.79 -4.20 -6.46
N THR A 74 -5.06 -3.74 -7.68
CA THR A 74 -6.05 -2.69 -7.92
C THR A 74 -7.25 -3.29 -8.63
N MET A 75 -8.44 -3.09 -8.07
CA MET A 75 -9.69 -3.54 -8.67
C MET A 75 -10.69 -2.40 -8.78
N THR A 76 -11.67 -2.57 -9.66
CA THR A 76 -12.84 -1.70 -9.77
C THR A 76 -14.04 -2.46 -9.24
N CYS A 77 -14.68 -1.94 -8.20
CA CYS A 77 -15.88 -2.53 -7.63
C CYS A 77 -17.06 -2.33 -8.57
N THR A 78 -17.68 -3.44 -9.01
CA THR A 78 -18.88 -3.42 -9.84
C THR A 78 -20.15 -3.83 -9.09
N ALA A 79 -20.04 -4.17 -7.80
CA ALA A 79 -21.20 -4.53 -6.99
C ALA A 79 -22.12 -3.32 -6.82
N ASN A 80 -23.42 -3.53 -7.02
CA ASN A 80 -24.48 -2.53 -6.85
C ASN A 80 -24.17 -1.21 -7.60
N ASP A 81 -23.66 -1.31 -8.83
CA ASP A 81 -23.31 -0.17 -9.69
C ASP A 81 -22.32 0.84 -9.06
N CYS A 82 -21.42 0.36 -8.18
CA CYS A 82 -20.51 1.22 -7.41
C CYS A 82 -19.44 1.94 -8.28
N GLY A 83 -18.75 1.22 -9.17
CA GLY A 83 -17.71 1.77 -10.05
C GLY A 83 -16.41 2.26 -9.37
N HIS A 84 -16.28 2.13 -8.05
CA HIS A 84 -15.12 2.67 -7.33
C HIS A 84 -13.86 1.82 -7.51
N ARG A 85 -12.75 2.46 -7.93
CA ARG A 85 -11.44 1.82 -8.07
C ARG A 85 -10.64 1.92 -6.77
N SER A 86 -10.22 0.78 -6.23
CA SER A 86 -9.45 0.72 -4.98
C SER A 86 -8.24 -0.20 -5.11
N THR A 87 -7.16 0.15 -4.40
CA THR A 87 -5.92 -0.63 -4.31
C THR A 87 -5.80 -1.22 -2.93
N HIS A 88 -5.52 -2.52 -2.86
CA HIS A 88 -5.38 -3.28 -1.62
C HIS A 88 -4.06 -4.03 -1.60
N GLU A 89 -3.49 -4.20 -0.42
CA GLU A 89 -2.25 -4.93 -0.22
C GLU A 89 -2.45 -6.05 0.80
N PHE A 90 -1.98 -7.25 0.45
CA PHE A 90 -2.12 -8.46 1.25
C PHE A 90 -0.87 -9.33 1.12
N THR A 91 -0.68 -10.31 2.01
CA THR A 91 0.51 -11.15 1.96
C THR A 91 0.41 -12.18 0.83
N LYS A 92 1.54 -12.51 0.20
CA LYS A 92 1.60 -13.53 -0.86
C LYS A 92 1.11 -14.89 -0.36
N ARG A 93 1.39 -15.23 0.90
CA ARG A 93 0.92 -16.47 1.53
C ARG A 93 -0.61 -16.52 1.59
N SER A 94 -1.25 -15.42 2.00
CA SER A 94 -2.72 -15.36 2.07
C SER A 94 -3.36 -15.59 0.71
N TYR A 95 -2.75 -15.02 -0.34
CA TYR A 95 -3.19 -15.19 -1.71
C TYR A 95 -2.99 -16.61 -2.26
N GLN A 96 -1.87 -17.27 -1.97
CA GLN A 96 -1.53 -18.57 -2.57
C GLN A 96 -2.03 -19.78 -1.78
N LYS A 97 -2.20 -19.65 -0.47
CA LYS A 97 -2.49 -20.77 0.44
C LYS A 97 -3.68 -20.50 1.37
N GLY A 98 -4.18 -19.28 1.41
CA GLY A 98 -5.22 -18.85 2.33
C GLY A 98 -6.45 -18.35 1.62
N ILE A 99 -7.10 -17.38 2.27
CA ILE A 99 -8.26 -16.68 1.76
C ILE A 99 -8.01 -15.18 1.78
N VAL A 100 -8.42 -14.49 0.72
CA VAL A 100 -8.32 -13.04 0.57
C VAL A 100 -9.69 -12.47 0.28
N ILE A 101 -10.18 -11.65 1.21
CA ILE A 101 -11.43 -10.90 1.08
C ILE A 101 -11.09 -9.44 1.29
N ILE A 102 -11.47 -8.58 0.34
CA ILE A 102 -11.23 -7.14 0.42
C ILE A 102 -12.56 -6.40 0.51
N GLN A 103 -12.61 -5.36 1.34
CA GLN A 103 -13.79 -4.52 1.47
C GLN A 103 -13.64 -3.28 0.58
N CYS A 104 -14.64 -3.02 -0.27
CA CYS A 104 -14.67 -1.79 -1.04
C CYS A 104 -14.89 -0.59 -0.10
N PRO A 105 -14.07 0.48 -0.18
CA PRO A 105 -14.20 1.64 0.71
C PRO A 105 -15.46 2.49 0.41
N SER A 106 -16.04 2.36 -0.79
CA SER A 106 -17.23 3.11 -1.21
C SER A 106 -18.53 2.41 -0.80
N CYS A 107 -18.84 1.24 -1.39
CA CYS A 107 -20.10 0.53 -1.13
C CYS A 107 -20.05 -0.42 0.09
N LYS A 108 -18.89 -0.58 0.72
CA LYS A 108 -18.66 -1.47 1.89
C LYS A 108 -18.92 -2.96 1.66
N ASN A 109 -19.23 -3.37 0.43
CA ASN A 109 -19.31 -4.77 0.06
C ASN A 109 -17.94 -5.44 0.15
N ARG A 110 -17.95 -6.74 0.48
CA ARG A 110 -16.76 -7.59 0.57
C ARG A 110 -16.62 -8.41 -0.71
N HIS A 111 -15.46 -8.34 -1.33
CA HIS A 111 -15.13 -9.04 -2.57
C HIS A 111 -14.16 -10.18 -2.29
N LEU A 112 -14.51 -11.38 -2.72
CA LEU A 112 -13.65 -12.55 -2.63
C LEU A 112 -12.64 -12.56 -3.78
N ILE A 113 -11.34 -12.65 -3.45
CA ILE A 113 -10.24 -12.57 -4.42
C ILE A 113 -9.55 -13.93 -4.61
N ALA A 114 -9.33 -14.66 -3.52
CA ALA A 114 -8.76 -16.00 -3.52
C ALA A 114 -9.32 -16.81 -2.35
N ASP A 115 -9.69 -18.07 -2.57
CA ASP A 115 -10.13 -19.03 -1.55
C ASP A 115 -9.51 -20.41 -1.79
N HIS A 116 -8.32 -20.64 -1.23
CA HIS A 116 -7.67 -21.95 -1.30
C HIS A 116 -8.15 -22.93 -0.21
N LEU A 117 -8.91 -22.45 0.78
CA LEU A 117 -9.41 -23.24 1.91
C LEU A 117 -10.79 -23.83 1.63
N GLY A 118 -11.54 -23.22 0.71
CA GLY A 118 -12.83 -23.70 0.26
C GLY A 118 -13.99 -23.33 1.17
N TRP A 119 -13.93 -22.17 1.81
CA TRP A 119 -15.04 -21.63 2.62
C TRP A 119 -16.26 -21.24 1.76
N PHE A 120 -16.07 -20.92 0.48
CA PHE A 120 -17.11 -20.40 -0.41
C PHE A 120 -17.42 -21.34 -1.60
N LYS A 121 -17.16 -22.64 -1.45
CA LYS A 121 -17.38 -23.64 -2.51
C LYS A 121 -18.84 -23.72 -2.97
N GLU A 122 -19.79 -23.68 -2.03
CA GLU A 122 -21.23 -23.78 -2.33
C GLU A 122 -21.79 -22.51 -2.99
N SER A 123 -21.27 -21.34 -2.63
CA SER A 123 -21.77 -20.06 -3.16
C SER A 123 -21.30 -19.74 -4.58
N THR A 124 -20.31 -20.47 -5.10
CA THR A 124 -19.69 -20.18 -6.41
C THR A 124 -20.29 -21.03 -7.54
N GLY A 125 -21.47 -21.62 -7.32
CA GLY A 125 -22.16 -22.47 -8.30
C GLY A 125 -21.45 -23.83 -8.45
N ASP A 126 -20.40 -23.87 -9.26
CA ASP A 126 -19.70 -25.10 -9.64
C ASP A 126 -18.55 -25.47 -8.68
N GLY A 127 -18.29 -24.63 -7.65
CA GLY A 127 -17.13 -24.75 -6.76
C GLY A 127 -15.77 -24.66 -7.47
N ALA A 128 -15.77 -24.27 -8.76
CA ALA A 128 -14.67 -24.41 -9.69
C ALA A 128 -13.72 -23.20 -9.70
N HIS A 129 -14.24 -21.97 -9.56
CA HIS A 129 -13.45 -20.74 -9.68
C HIS A 129 -13.13 -20.15 -8.31
N ARG A 130 -12.02 -20.60 -7.72
CA ARG A 130 -11.61 -20.27 -6.35
C ARG A 130 -10.74 -19.01 -6.25
N THR A 131 -10.13 -18.58 -7.34
CA THR A 131 -9.31 -17.37 -7.38
C THR A 131 -9.62 -16.52 -8.61
N ILE A 132 -9.25 -15.24 -8.54
CA ILE A 132 -9.43 -14.29 -9.64
C ILE A 132 -8.75 -14.77 -10.93
N GLU A 133 -7.60 -15.45 -10.86
CA GLU A 133 -6.96 -15.98 -12.07
C GLU A 133 -7.76 -17.11 -12.71
N GLN A 134 -8.38 -17.98 -11.90
CA GLN A 134 -9.22 -19.06 -12.43
C GLN A 134 -10.50 -18.52 -13.07
N LEU A 135 -11.06 -17.43 -12.51
CA LEU A 135 -12.21 -16.75 -13.07
C LEU A 135 -11.86 -16.05 -14.40
N LEU A 136 -10.69 -15.44 -14.50
CA LEU A 136 -10.24 -14.79 -15.73
C LEU A 136 -9.87 -15.82 -16.80
N ALA A 137 -9.19 -16.90 -16.40
CA ALA A 137 -8.86 -17.99 -17.31
C ALA A 137 -10.10 -18.67 -17.91
N SER A 138 -11.20 -18.82 -17.16
CA SER A 138 -12.45 -19.38 -17.70
C SER A 138 -13.14 -18.48 -18.74
N ARG A 139 -12.82 -17.18 -18.72
CA ARG A 139 -13.23 -16.20 -19.74
C ARG A 139 -12.24 -16.08 -20.89
N GLY A 140 -11.12 -16.81 -20.85
CA GLY A 140 -10.02 -16.70 -21.82
C GLY A 140 -9.09 -15.50 -21.58
N GLU A 141 -9.19 -14.84 -20.43
CA GLU A 141 -8.36 -13.69 -20.06
C GLU A 141 -7.13 -14.14 -19.24
N LYS A 142 -5.98 -13.47 -19.44
CA LYS A 142 -4.73 -13.74 -18.70
C LYS A 142 -4.49 -12.68 -17.62
N VAL A 143 -3.92 -13.10 -16.49
CA VAL A 143 -3.49 -12.18 -15.42
C VAL A 143 -2.05 -11.74 -15.61
N ARG A 144 -1.86 -10.43 -15.71
CA ARG A 144 -0.55 -9.78 -15.82
C ARG A 144 0.06 -9.59 -14.45
N ARG A 145 1.37 -9.81 -14.31
CA ARG A 145 2.11 -9.63 -13.07
C ARG A 145 3.21 -8.60 -13.29
N GLY A 146 3.51 -7.83 -12.24
CA GLY A 146 4.52 -6.78 -12.27
C GLY A 146 5.21 -6.66 -10.91
N LYS A 147 6.34 -5.95 -10.88
CA LYS A 147 7.06 -5.64 -9.64
C LYS A 147 6.64 -4.27 -9.14
N LYS A 148 6.36 -4.16 -7.84
CA LYS A 148 6.08 -2.88 -7.17
C LYS A 148 7.30 -2.48 -6.35
N TYR A 149 7.81 -1.28 -6.59
CA TYR A 149 8.90 -0.66 -5.84
C TYR A 149 8.37 0.17 -4.66
N ASP A 150 9.26 0.54 -3.74
CA ASP A 150 8.91 1.28 -2.52
C ASP A 150 8.36 2.68 -2.79
N ASP A 151 8.77 3.30 -3.90
CA ASP A 151 8.26 4.58 -4.41
C ASP A 151 6.87 4.46 -5.05
N GLY A 152 6.30 3.26 -5.10
CA GLY A 152 5.02 2.98 -5.74
C GLY A 152 5.10 2.75 -7.26
N THR A 153 6.30 2.76 -7.85
CA THR A 153 6.49 2.43 -9.26
C THR A 153 6.11 0.97 -9.53
N ILE A 154 5.31 0.74 -10.57
CA ILE A 154 4.92 -0.60 -11.02
C ILE A 154 5.60 -0.87 -12.36
N GLU A 155 6.52 -1.82 -12.37
CA GLU A 155 7.18 -2.31 -13.59
C GLU A 155 6.41 -3.52 -14.13
N VAL A 156 6.05 -3.45 -15.41
CA VAL A 156 5.47 -4.56 -16.19
C VAL A 156 6.34 -4.76 -17.41
N VAL A 157 6.93 -5.95 -17.54
CA VAL A 157 7.85 -6.27 -18.65
C VAL A 157 7.03 -6.63 -19.90
N ALA A 158 7.55 -6.28 -21.08
CA ALA A 158 6.84 -6.41 -22.36
C ALA A 158 6.50 -7.87 -22.73
N ASP A 159 7.24 -8.85 -22.21
CA ASP A 159 6.98 -10.28 -22.45
C ASP A 159 5.64 -10.76 -21.83
N ASP A 160 5.01 -9.94 -20.98
CA ASP A 160 3.68 -10.15 -20.38
C ASP A 160 2.57 -9.29 -21.06
N VAL A 161 2.80 -8.85 -22.30
CA VAL A 161 1.89 -7.97 -23.09
C VAL A 161 1.46 -8.68 -24.37
N ASP A 162 0.55 -9.64 -24.25
CA ASP A 162 -0.24 -10.20 -25.36
C ASP A 162 -1.68 -9.63 -25.32
#